data_AF-A0A3S0K5K8-F1
#
_entry.id   AF-A0A3S0K5K8-F1
#
_cell.length_a   1.000
_cell.length_b   1.000
_cell.length_c   1.000
_cell.angle_alpha   90.00
_cell.angle_beta   90.00
_cell.angle_gamma   90.00
#
_symmetry.space_group_name_H-M   'P 1'
#
loop_
_entity.id
_entity.type
_entity.pdbx_description
1 polymer ?
#
loop_
_entity_poly.entity_id
_entity_poly.type
_entity_poly.pdbx_seq_one_letter_code
_entity_poly.pdbx_strand_id
1 'polypeptide(L)'
;MKGKFYLILVLLVLTVNGVFAQRQETLAKFIITDATMNGVDVTPTLLSNKAYTVFYTSDNDGLIYMANVWPKSNSQSYGPMYSIENQKKRETYETYEADIFYFNWRYINTYDNKKGTAKVQVIKIYKPQGVAFTVKIIPENLDITIYKGYMEGTIDFSDY
;
A
#
# COMPACT_ATOMS: atom_id res chain seq x y z
N MET A 1 -75.16 6.45 -9.01
CA MET A 1 -74.26 6.40 -10.19
C MET A 1 -72.84 6.69 -9.75
N LYS A 2 -71.98 5.64 -9.83
CA LYS A 2 -70.53 5.64 -10.09
C LYS A 2 -69.63 6.55 -9.23
N GLY A 3 -69.07 5.95 -8.17
CA GLY A 3 -67.86 6.45 -7.49
C GLY A 3 -66.67 6.47 -8.45
N LYS A 4 -65.78 7.45 -8.27
CA LYS A 4 -64.51 7.56 -8.99
C LYS A 4 -63.37 7.43 -7.99
N PHE A 5 -62.81 6.23 -7.92
CA PHE A 5 -61.49 5.96 -7.37
C PHE A 5 -60.45 6.60 -8.30
N TYR A 6 -59.60 7.48 -7.78
CA TYR A 6 -58.39 7.92 -8.48
C TYR A 6 -57.20 7.24 -7.79
N LEU A 7 -56.73 6.15 -8.41
CA LEU A 7 -55.51 5.45 -8.03
C LEU A 7 -54.33 6.24 -8.62
N ILE A 8 -53.61 6.99 -7.80
CA ILE A 8 -52.35 7.64 -8.21
C ILE A 8 -51.25 6.58 -8.08
N LEU A 9 -50.84 6.01 -9.22
CA LEU A 9 -49.70 5.11 -9.32
C LEU A 9 -48.42 5.95 -9.37
N VAL A 10 -47.76 6.15 -8.23
CA VAL A 10 -46.43 6.79 -8.16
C VAL A 10 -45.39 5.76 -8.60
N LEU A 11 -44.86 5.91 -9.80
CA LEU A 11 -43.74 5.12 -10.33
C LEU A 11 -42.45 5.56 -9.63
N LEU A 12 -42.04 4.80 -8.62
CA LEU A 12 -40.76 4.97 -7.93
C LEU A 12 -39.66 4.41 -8.85
N VAL A 13 -38.99 5.27 -9.62
CA VAL A 13 -37.79 4.88 -10.37
C VAL A 13 -36.66 4.69 -9.38
N LEU A 14 -36.46 3.43 -8.94
CA LEU A 14 -35.27 3.02 -8.20
C LEU A 14 -34.08 3.08 -9.16
N THR A 15 -33.36 4.20 -9.17
CA THR A 15 -32.02 4.24 -9.76
C THR A 15 -31.12 3.37 -8.88
N VAL A 16 -30.88 2.14 -9.32
CA VAL A 16 -29.85 1.28 -8.74
C VAL A 16 -28.51 1.94 -9.04
N ASN A 17 -27.99 2.71 -8.09
CA ASN A 17 -26.59 3.11 -8.12
C ASN A 17 -25.78 1.83 -7.87
N GLY A 18 -25.39 1.17 -8.95
CA GLY A 18 -24.37 0.13 -8.89
C GLY A 18 -23.07 0.79 -8.46
N VAL A 19 -22.76 0.73 -7.17
CA VAL A 19 -21.40 0.99 -6.69
C VAL A 19 -20.56 -0.14 -7.26
N PHE A 20 -19.81 0.15 -8.33
CA PHE A 20 -18.74 -0.75 -8.76
C PHE A 20 -17.76 -0.83 -7.60
N ALA A 21 -17.82 -1.91 -6.83
CA ALA A 21 -16.80 -2.22 -5.84
C ALA A 21 -15.50 -2.45 -6.62
N GLN A 22 -14.53 -1.53 -6.51
CA GLN A 22 -13.19 -1.76 -7.04
C GLN A 22 -12.66 -3.06 -6.45
N ARG A 23 -12.23 -3.98 -7.32
CA ARG A 23 -11.73 -5.28 -6.89
C ARG A 23 -10.27 -5.09 -6.50
N GLN A 24 -10.04 -4.81 -5.22
CA GLN A 24 -8.71 -4.68 -4.65
C GLN A 24 -8.31 -5.98 -3.96
N GLU A 25 -7.16 -6.52 -4.32
CA GLU A 25 -6.56 -7.68 -3.66
C GLU A 25 -5.28 -7.27 -2.94
N THR A 26 -5.23 -7.49 -1.63
CA THR A 26 -4.00 -7.26 -0.86
C THR A 26 -3.02 -8.39 -1.11
N LEU A 27 -1.84 -8.05 -1.61
CA LEU A 27 -0.77 -9.01 -1.86
C LEU A 27 0.10 -9.21 -0.61
N ALA A 28 0.47 -8.11 0.05
CA ALA A 28 1.21 -8.17 1.32
C ALA A 28 1.07 -6.90 2.14
N LYS A 29 1.15 -7.06 3.46
CA LYS A 29 1.10 -5.96 4.43
C LYS A 29 2.37 -5.95 5.28
N PHE A 30 2.94 -4.78 5.44
CA PHE A 30 4.23 -4.52 6.09
C PHE A 30 3.98 -3.66 7.32
N ILE A 31 4.01 -4.29 8.49
CA ILE A 31 3.73 -3.64 9.78
C ILE A 31 4.98 -2.92 10.28
N ILE A 32 4.89 -1.60 10.42
CA ILE A 32 6.03 -0.76 10.79
C ILE A 32 6.23 -0.79 12.30
N THR A 33 7.45 -1.09 12.74
CA THR A 33 7.87 -1.08 14.15
C THR A 33 8.99 -0.09 14.44
N ASP A 34 9.73 0.35 13.41
CA ASP A 34 10.83 1.31 13.48
C ASP A 34 10.81 2.18 12.23
N ALA A 35 11.03 3.48 12.40
CA ALA A 35 11.00 4.42 11.29
C ALA A 35 11.89 5.65 11.49
N THR A 36 12.57 6.05 10.42
CA THR A 36 13.36 7.28 10.37
C THR A 36 13.01 8.13 9.16
N MET A 37 13.08 9.45 9.31
CA MET A 37 12.99 10.43 8.23
C MET A 37 14.22 11.33 8.31
N ASN A 38 15.04 11.32 7.25
CA ASN A 38 16.33 12.00 7.21
C ASN A 38 17.23 11.68 8.43
N GLY A 39 17.19 10.43 8.89
CA GLY A 39 17.94 9.96 10.06
C GLY A 39 17.31 10.33 11.41
N VAL A 40 16.24 11.14 11.44
CA VAL A 40 15.50 11.46 12.67
C VAL A 40 14.49 10.35 12.95
N ASP A 41 14.46 9.86 14.19
CA ASP A 41 13.49 8.87 14.65
C ASP A 41 12.07 9.47 14.64
N VAL A 42 11.18 8.83 13.89
CA VAL A 42 9.74 9.15 13.81
C VAL A 42 8.87 7.98 14.24
N THR A 43 9.47 6.94 14.82
CA THR A 43 8.79 5.71 15.26
C THR A 43 7.57 5.99 16.15
N PRO A 44 7.62 6.88 17.16
CA PRO A 44 6.44 7.15 18.00
C PRO A 44 5.24 7.66 17.20
N THR A 45 5.48 8.51 16.19
CA THR A 45 4.43 9.05 15.32
C THR A 45 3.78 7.95 14.49
N LEU A 46 4.58 7.05 13.91
CA LEU A 46 4.07 5.97 13.06
C LEU A 46 3.34 4.91 13.87
N LEU A 47 3.86 4.54 15.04
CA LEU A 47 3.18 3.62 15.96
C LEU A 47 1.86 4.19 16.47
N SER A 48 1.84 5.48 16.86
CA SER A 48 0.60 6.13 17.31
C SER A 48 -0.47 6.11 16.22
N ASN A 49 -0.07 6.20 14.95
CA ASN A 49 -0.95 6.12 13.79
C ASN A 49 -1.36 4.70 13.37
N LYS A 50 -0.73 3.66 13.94
CA LYS A 50 -0.81 2.28 13.44
C LYS A 50 -0.44 2.20 11.95
N ALA A 51 0.58 2.96 11.55
CA ALA A 51 0.99 3.06 10.16
C ALA A 51 1.52 1.73 9.62
N TYR A 52 1.20 1.45 8.35
CA TYR A 52 1.71 0.28 7.63
C TYR A 52 1.92 0.60 6.15
N THR A 53 2.77 -0.20 5.50
CA THR A 53 2.88 -0.24 4.04
C THR A 53 2.10 -1.44 3.51
N VAL A 54 1.41 -1.31 2.40
CA VAL A 54 0.66 -2.40 1.77
C VAL A 54 0.89 -2.42 0.26
N PHE A 55 1.02 -3.62 -0.28
CA PHE A 55 1.06 -3.87 -1.72
C PHE A 55 -0.23 -4.58 -2.14
N TYR A 56 -0.80 -4.13 -3.24
CA TYR A 56 -2.10 -4.62 -3.71
C TYR A 56 -2.23 -4.52 -5.23
N THR A 57 -3.16 -5.26 -5.81
CA THR A 57 -3.63 -5.05 -7.18
C THR A 57 -4.99 -4.36 -7.16
N SER A 58 -5.31 -3.58 -8.20
CA SER A 58 -6.61 -2.92 -8.37
C SER A 58 -7.12 -3.16 -9.78
N ASP A 59 -8.42 -3.43 -9.92
CA ASP A 59 -9.17 -3.31 -11.17
C ASP A 59 -8.63 -4.09 -12.39
N ASN A 60 -7.90 -5.20 -12.15
CA ASN A 60 -7.30 -6.08 -13.18
C ASN A 60 -6.44 -5.34 -14.23
N ASP A 61 -5.90 -4.16 -13.91
CA ASP A 61 -5.06 -3.39 -14.84
C ASP A 61 -3.66 -3.98 -15.04
N GLY A 62 -3.34 -5.06 -14.32
CA GLY A 62 -2.05 -5.74 -14.36
C GLY A 62 -0.94 -5.00 -13.62
N LEU A 63 -1.26 -3.94 -12.88
CA LEU A 63 -0.29 -3.16 -12.11
C LEU A 63 -0.31 -3.60 -10.64
N ILE A 64 0.87 -3.55 -10.03
CA ILE A 64 1.00 -3.57 -8.57
C ILE A 64 0.95 -2.12 -8.09
N TYR A 65 0.29 -1.94 -6.95
CA TYR A 65 0.19 -0.69 -6.24
C TYR A 65 0.86 -0.81 -4.88
N MET A 66 1.40 0.31 -4.42
CA MET A 66 1.90 0.48 -3.06
C MET A 66 1.09 1.59 -2.38
N ALA A 67 0.79 1.40 -1.10
CA ALA A 67 0.27 2.46 -0.24
C ALA A 67 0.97 2.49 1.12
N ASN A 68 1.26 3.70 1.61
CA ASN A 68 1.55 3.98 3.00
C ASN A 68 0.28 4.50 3.66
N VAL A 69 -0.26 3.76 4.63
CA VAL A 69 -1.57 4.04 5.23
C VAL A 69 -1.39 4.38 6.70
N TRP A 70 -2.01 5.48 7.14
CA TRP A 70 -2.04 5.93 8.53
C TRP A 70 -3.51 5.94 9.00
N PRO A 71 -4.02 4.81 9.51
CA PRO A 71 -5.43 4.65 9.82
C PRO A 71 -5.98 5.69 10.80
N LYS A 72 -5.24 6.05 11.87
CA LYS A 72 -5.76 7.00 12.87
C LYS A 72 -5.86 8.43 12.35
N SER A 73 -4.99 8.82 11.42
CA SER A 73 -5.06 10.13 10.74
C SER A 73 -5.99 10.12 9.53
N ASN A 74 -6.61 8.98 9.18
CA ASN A 74 -7.41 8.82 7.96
C ASN A 74 -6.68 9.33 6.71
N SER A 75 -5.38 9.01 6.61
CA SER A 75 -4.51 9.52 5.56
C SER A 75 -3.68 8.42 4.91
N GLN A 76 -3.38 8.58 3.63
CA GLN A 76 -2.50 7.68 2.92
C GLN A 76 -1.77 8.37 1.77
N SER A 77 -0.65 7.78 1.37
CA SER A 77 -0.01 7.99 0.07
C SER A 77 -0.15 6.68 -0.70
N TYR A 78 -0.63 6.71 -1.95
CA TYR A 78 -0.89 5.50 -2.73
C TYR A 78 -0.63 5.70 -4.21
N GLY A 79 -0.42 4.60 -4.94
CA GLY A 79 -0.33 4.61 -6.40
C GLY A 79 0.49 3.46 -7.00
N PRO A 80 0.58 3.38 -8.33
CA PRO A 80 1.18 2.24 -9.02
C PRO A 80 2.71 2.25 -8.93
N MET A 81 3.30 1.05 -8.95
CA MET A 81 4.74 0.84 -9.11
C MET A 81 5.08 0.46 -10.55
N TYR A 82 6.29 0.80 -10.99
CA TYR A 82 6.80 0.51 -12.32
C TYR A 82 8.33 0.39 -12.33
N SER A 83 8.87 -0.20 -13.40
CA SER A 83 10.31 -0.49 -13.55
C SER A 83 10.86 -1.31 -12.38
N ILE A 84 10.25 -2.47 -12.15
CA ILE A 84 10.59 -3.38 -11.06
C ILE A 84 11.90 -4.09 -11.41
N GLU A 85 12.86 -4.05 -10.49
CA GLU A 85 14.08 -4.83 -10.55
C GLU A 85 14.21 -5.63 -9.24
N ASN A 86 14.59 -6.89 -9.32
CA ASN A 86 14.75 -7.74 -8.14
C ASN A 86 16.14 -8.40 -8.09
N GLN A 87 16.61 -8.64 -6.86
CA GLN A 87 17.85 -9.35 -6.57
C GLN A 87 17.59 -10.32 -5.42
N LYS A 88 18.00 -11.59 -5.59
CA LYS A 88 17.97 -12.59 -4.51
C LYS A 88 19.35 -12.68 -3.88
N LYS A 89 19.42 -12.60 -2.55
CA LYS A 89 20.63 -12.86 -1.75
C LYS A 89 20.44 -14.17 -1.03
N ARG A 90 21.32 -15.13 -1.34
CA ARG A 90 21.35 -16.43 -0.66
C ARG A 90 21.81 -16.26 0.78
N GLU A 91 21.31 -17.14 1.64
CA GLU A 91 21.78 -17.27 3.01
C GLU A 91 23.30 -17.53 3.06
N THR A 92 23.97 -16.91 4.03
CA THR A 92 25.37 -17.14 4.37
C THR A 92 25.48 -17.39 5.86
N TYR A 93 26.68 -17.74 6.35
CA TYR A 93 26.92 -17.86 7.79
C TYR A 93 26.59 -16.57 8.58
N GLU A 94 26.73 -15.41 7.95
CA GLU A 94 26.57 -14.11 8.62
C GLU A 94 25.22 -13.43 8.32
N THR A 95 24.50 -13.89 7.28
CA THR A 95 23.31 -13.20 6.77
C THR A 95 22.22 -14.16 6.36
N TYR A 96 20.99 -13.87 6.79
CA TYR A 96 19.80 -14.55 6.31
C TYR A 96 19.57 -14.35 4.81
N GLU A 97 18.83 -15.27 4.20
CA GLU A 97 18.31 -15.10 2.84
C GLU A 97 17.47 -13.82 2.76
N ALA A 98 17.60 -13.10 1.65
CA ALA A 98 16.85 -11.88 1.42
C ALA A 98 16.50 -11.64 -0.04
N ASP A 99 15.30 -11.14 -0.29
CA ASP A 99 14.92 -10.57 -1.58
C ASP A 99 14.98 -9.05 -1.50
N ILE A 100 15.56 -8.43 -2.53
CA ILE A 100 15.68 -6.98 -2.65
C ILE A 100 14.95 -6.56 -3.91
N PHE A 101 14.00 -5.64 -3.77
CA PHE A 101 13.22 -5.07 -4.86
C PHE A 101 13.52 -3.58 -4.97
N TYR A 102 13.65 -3.11 -6.20
CA TYR A 102 13.75 -1.70 -6.54
C TYR A 102 12.64 -1.37 -7.53
N PHE A 103 11.97 -0.24 -7.33
CA PHE A 103 10.95 0.24 -8.26
C PHE A 103 10.75 1.74 -8.12
N ASN A 104 10.11 2.33 -9.12
CA ASN A 104 9.58 3.68 -9.04
C ASN A 104 8.12 3.61 -8.58
N TRP A 105 7.73 4.47 -7.65
CA TRP A 105 6.37 4.55 -7.10
C TRP A 105 5.75 5.90 -7.44
N ARG A 106 4.73 5.90 -8.30
CA ARG A 106 3.97 7.12 -8.65
C ARG A 106 2.89 7.33 -7.60
N TYR A 107 3.13 8.21 -6.63
CA TYR A 107 2.23 8.39 -5.49
C TYR A 107 1.32 9.61 -5.64
N ILE A 108 0.19 9.55 -4.95
CA ILE A 108 -0.68 10.67 -4.60
C ILE A 108 -0.99 10.63 -3.10
N ASN A 109 -0.95 11.79 -2.45
CA ASN A 109 -1.27 11.95 -1.04
C ASN A 109 -2.72 12.36 -0.84
N THR A 110 -3.41 11.78 0.14
CA THR A 110 -4.77 12.22 0.49
C THR A 110 -4.81 13.47 1.38
N TYR A 111 -3.70 13.79 2.07
CA TYR A 111 -3.65 14.88 3.07
C TYR A 111 -3.28 16.24 2.48
N ASP A 112 -2.62 16.29 1.32
CA ASP A 112 -2.25 17.54 0.64
C ASP A 112 -2.40 17.49 -0.88
N ASN A 113 -2.95 16.40 -1.43
CA ASN A 113 -3.10 16.16 -2.87
C ASN A 113 -1.81 16.24 -3.69
N LYS A 114 -0.63 16.27 -3.06
CA LYS A 114 0.63 16.25 -3.78
C LYS A 114 0.83 14.90 -4.45
N LYS A 115 1.47 14.95 -5.61
CA LYS A 115 1.79 13.81 -6.44
C LYS A 115 3.27 13.84 -6.78
N GLY A 116 3.82 12.67 -7.00
CA GLY A 116 5.22 12.54 -7.34
C GLY A 116 5.59 11.13 -7.75
N THR A 117 6.89 10.92 -7.88
CA THR A 117 7.56 9.64 -8.11
C THR A 117 8.67 9.50 -7.09
N ALA A 118 8.59 8.45 -6.28
CA ALA A 118 9.67 8.07 -5.37
C ALA A 118 10.42 6.84 -5.91
N LYS A 119 11.73 6.80 -5.69
CA LYS A 119 12.50 5.56 -5.79
C LYS A 119 12.32 4.78 -4.50
N VAL A 120 11.94 3.52 -4.61
CA VAL A 120 11.69 2.66 -3.44
C VAL A 120 12.59 1.43 -3.50
N GLN A 121 13.17 1.07 -2.36
CA GLN A 121 13.81 -0.22 -2.13
C GLN A 121 13.03 -0.96 -1.06
N VAL A 122 12.69 -2.23 -1.32
CA VAL A 122 12.10 -3.13 -0.33
C VAL A 122 13.05 -4.31 -0.16
N ILE A 123 13.45 -4.57 1.09
CA ILE A 123 14.24 -5.75 1.45
C ILE A 123 13.34 -6.64 2.30
N LYS A 124 13.12 -7.88 1.86
CA LYS A 124 12.50 -8.96 2.66
C LYS A 124 13.62 -9.85 3.19
N ILE A 125 13.69 -10.03 4.51
CA ILE A 125 14.71 -10.83 5.18
C ILE A 125 14.01 -12.03 5.80
N TYR A 126 14.32 -13.23 5.32
CA TYR A 126 13.66 -14.46 5.73
C TYR A 126 14.30 -15.00 7.01
N LYS A 127 13.58 -14.92 8.13
CA LYS A 127 14.02 -15.45 9.42
C LYS A 127 13.14 -16.63 9.84
N PRO A 128 13.62 -17.50 10.75
CA PRO A 128 12.80 -18.60 11.26
C PRO A 128 11.46 -18.16 11.88
N GLN A 129 11.40 -16.95 12.44
CA GLN A 129 10.20 -16.41 13.08
C GLN A 129 9.24 -15.70 12.10
N GLY A 130 9.62 -15.54 10.82
CA GLY A 130 8.85 -14.81 9.81
C GLY A 130 9.72 -13.90 8.95
N VAL A 131 9.07 -13.05 8.16
CA VAL A 131 9.76 -12.13 7.25
C VAL A 131 9.90 -10.76 7.90
N ALA A 132 11.14 -10.37 8.21
CA ALA A 132 11.46 -8.99 8.57
C ALA A 132 11.62 -8.16 7.29
N PHE A 133 11.41 -6.85 7.36
CA PHE A 133 11.58 -6.00 6.18
C PHE A 133 12.33 -4.70 6.45
N THR A 134 12.82 -4.10 5.36
CA THR A 134 13.18 -2.69 5.29
C THR A 134 12.57 -2.07 4.03
N VAL A 135 11.86 -0.95 4.17
CA VAL A 135 11.39 -0.13 3.04
C VAL A 135 12.13 1.19 3.10
N LYS A 136 12.86 1.55 2.04
CA LYS A 136 13.49 2.86 1.87
C LYS A 136 12.80 3.61 0.74
N ILE A 137 12.36 4.83 1.00
CA ILE A 137 11.63 5.70 0.07
C ILE A 137 12.44 6.98 -0.09
N ILE A 138 12.71 7.35 -1.35
CA ILE A 138 13.41 8.58 -1.73
C ILE A 138 12.55 9.32 -2.77
N PRO A 139 11.77 10.34 -2.37
CA PRO A 139 11.04 11.20 -3.28
C PRO A 139 11.98 12.15 -4.03
N GLU A 140 11.41 12.98 -4.91
CA GLU A 140 12.13 13.93 -5.76
C GLU A 140 12.90 14.99 -4.96
N ASN A 141 12.44 15.29 -3.74
CA ASN A 141 13.12 16.21 -2.83
C ASN A 141 14.32 15.57 -2.11
N LEU A 142 14.63 14.30 -2.39
CA LEU A 142 15.74 13.52 -1.84
C LEU A 142 15.66 13.22 -0.34
N ASP A 143 14.53 13.52 0.31
CA ASP A 143 14.30 13.11 1.69
C ASP A 143 14.33 11.58 1.77
N ILE A 144 15.01 11.03 2.78
CA ILE A 144 15.14 9.59 2.96
C ILE A 144 14.21 9.16 4.08
N THR A 145 13.20 8.37 3.73
CA THR A 145 12.35 7.70 4.72
C THR A 145 12.68 6.22 4.75
N ILE A 146 12.90 5.66 5.94
CA ILE A 146 13.19 4.23 6.14
C ILE A 146 12.21 3.67 7.14
N TYR A 147 11.51 2.60 6.76
CA TYR A 147 10.66 1.81 7.63
C TYR A 147 11.23 0.41 7.82
N LYS A 148 11.08 -0.15 9.02
CA LYS A 148 11.40 -1.55 9.32
C LYS A 148 10.28 -2.17 10.14
N GLY A 149 10.20 -3.48 10.07
CA GLY A 149 9.27 -4.26 10.88
C GLY A 149 9.11 -5.66 10.34
N TYR A 150 7.88 -6.17 10.35
CA TYR A 150 7.55 -7.53 9.92
C TYR A 150 6.42 -7.54 8.89
N MET A 151 6.43 -8.56 8.04
CA MET A 151 5.42 -8.77 7.01
C MET A 151 4.30 -9.68 7.54
N GLU A 152 3.06 -9.29 7.32
CA GLU A 152 1.87 -10.14 7.43
C GLU A 152 1.44 -10.57 6.01
N GLY A 153 1.25 -11.88 5.79
CA GLY A 153 0.91 -12.46 4.49
C GLY A 153 2.12 -13.07 3.77
N THR A 154 1.96 -13.36 2.48
CA THR A 154 2.99 -13.93 1.59
C THR A 154 2.92 -13.26 0.21
N ILE A 155 4.04 -12.74 -0.30
CA ILE A 155 4.15 -12.22 -1.67
C ILE A 155 5.53 -12.53 -2.23
N ASP A 156 5.64 -12.98 -3.47
CA ASP A 156 6.88 -12.90 -4.26
C ASP A 156 6.64 -11.90 -5.39
N PHE A 157 7.39 -10.80 -5.42
CA PHE A 157 7.25 -9.81 -6.50
C PHE A 157 7.93 -10.28 -7.79
N SER A 158 8.67 -11.40 -7.80
CA SER A 158 9.26 -11.92 -9.05
C SER A 158 8.24 -12.48 -10.04
N ASP A 159 7.00 -12.67 -9.62
CA ASP A 159 5.92 -13.16 -10.46
C ASP A 159 5.28 -12.06 -11.33
N TYR A 160 5.79 -10.83 -11.24
CA TYR A 160 5.27 -9.61 -11.88
C TYR A 160 6.39 -8.73 -12.44
#